data_AF-K2CT62-F1
#
_entry.id   AF-K2CT62-F1
#
_cell.length_a   1.000
_cell.length_b   1.000
_cell.length_c   1.000
_cell.angle_alpha   90.00
_cell.angle_beta   90.00
_cell.angle_gamma   90.00
#
_symmetry.space_group_name_H-M   'P 1'
#
loop_
_entity.id
_entity.type
_entity.pdbx_description
1 polymer ?
#
loop_
_entity_poly.entity_id
_entity_poly.type
_entity_poly.pdbx_seq_one_letter_code
_entity_poly.pdbx_strand_id
1 'polypeptide(L)' 'LGFYNPHQKTSSFSIDKEKYEEWQKKGAMTTQAVEKLVSGKYNYTKYNPKSKKIESSTEV' A
#
# COMPACT_ATOMS: atom_id res chain seq x y z
N LEU A 1 -7.97 -10.45 -4.94
CA LEU A 1 -8.81 -9.96 -3.82
C LEU A 1 -9.48 -8.62 -4.13
N GLY A 2 -9.02 -7.88 -5.13
CA GLY A 2 -9.49 -6.52 -5.40
C GLY A 2 -8.62 -5.81 -6.42
N PHE A 3 -8.75 -4.49 -6.52
CA PHE A 3 -7.92 -3.64 -7.37
C PHE A 3 -7.56 -2.32 -6.67
N TYR A 4 -6.45 -1.72 -7.10
CA TYR A 4 -6.02 -0.39 -6.71
C TYR A 4 -5.45 0.36 -7.92
N ASN A 5 -5.91 1.60 -8.19
CA ASN A 5 -5.29 2.49 -9.17
C ASN A 5 -4.68 3.73 -8.48
N PRO A 6 -3.34 3.86 -8.44
CA PRO A 6 -2.67 5.01 -7.82
C PRO A 6 -2.81 6.33 -8.60
N HIS A 7 -3.20 6.28 -9.88
CA HIS A 7 -3.30 7.48 -10.72
C HIS A 7 -4.65 8.21 -10.57
N GLN A 8 -5.67 7.54 -10.06
CA GLN A 8 -6.99 8.12 -9.87
C GLN A 8 -7.15 8.58 -8.41
N LYS A 9 -7.49 9.86 -8.22
CA LYS A 9 -7.59 10.50 -6.88
C LYS A 9 -8.80 10.04 -6.05
N THR A 10 -9.85 9.51 -6.66
CA THR A 10 -11.10 9.14 -5.98
C THR A 10 -11.47 7.68 -6.25
N SER A 11 -11.84 6.95 -5.19
CA SER A 11 -12.47 5.61 -5.18
C SER A 11 -11.93 4.56 -6.15
N SER A 12 -10.62 4.49 -6.34
CA SER A 12 -10.02 3.47 -7.22
C SER A 12 -9.39 2.31 -6.45
N PHE A 13 -9.87 2.08 -5.22
CA PHE A 13 -9.52 0.95 -4.37
C PHE A 13 -10.77 0.15 -4.04
N SER A 14 -10.76 -1.14 -4.35
CA SER A 14 -11.78 -2.09 -3.89
C SER A 14 -11.09 -3.36 -3.47
N ILE A 15 -11.47 -3.92 -2.32
CA ILE A 15 -10.93 -5.18 -1.84
C ILE A 15 -12.01 -5.98 -1.10
N ASP A 16 -12.05 -7.28 -1.36
CA ASP A 16 -12.80 -8.27 -0.60
C ASP A 16 -12.06 -8.55 0.71
N LYS A 17 -12.55 -7.92 1.79
CA LYS A 17 -11.92 -8.00 3.13
C LYS A 17 -11.98 -9.40 3.72
N GLU A 18 -13.06 -10.14 3.48
CA GLU A 18 -13.23 -11.49 4.02
C GLU A 18 -12.19 -12.45 3.43
N LYS A 19 -12.02 -12.41 2.10
CA LYS A 19 -10.96 -13.20 1.47
C LYS A 19 -9.58 -12.69 1.88
N TYR A 20 -9.37 -11.38 2.04
CA TYR A 20 -8.07 -10.87 2.52
C TYR A 20 -7.66 -11.46 3.87
N GLU A 21 -8.58 -11.45 4.85
CA GLU A 21 -8.32 -12.04 6.17
C GLU A 21 -8.13 -13.56 6.10
N GLU A 22 -8.91 -14.26 5.27
CA GLU A 22 -8.77 -15.71 5.08
C GLU A 22 -7.37 -16.07 4.57
N TRP A 23 -6.87 -15.33 3.59
CA TRP A 23 -5.54 -15.56 3.02
C TRP A 23 -4.44 -15.22 4.03
N GLN A 24 -4.58 -14.16 4.84
CA GLN A 24 -3.64 -13.88 5.93
C GLN A 24 -3.61 -15.02 6.96
N LYS A 25 -4.77 -15.55 7.36
CA LYS A 25 -4.86 -16.70 8.28
C LYS A 25 -4.22 -17.97 7.73
N LYS A 26 -4.26 -18.14 6.40
CA LYS A 26 -3.58 -19.25 5.68
C LYS A 26 -2.07 -19.03 5.50
N GLY A 27 -1.51 -17.93 6.03
CA GLY A 27 -0.07 -17.65 6.01
C GLY A 27 0.39 -16.74 4.87
N ALA A 28 -0.53 -16.09 4.15
CA ALA A 28 -0.14 -15.10 3.14
C ALA A 28 0.45 -13.85 3.81
N MET A 29 1.71 -13.54 3.49
CA MET A 29 2.36 -12.31 3.94
C MET A 29 1.99 -11.15 3.02
N THR A 30 1.59 -10.02 3.60
CA THR A 30 1.25 -8.79 2.89
C THR A 30 2.39 -7.78 2.98
N THR A 31 2.53 -6.93 1.97
CA THR A 31 3.51 -5.85 2.00
C THR A 31 2.95 -4.66 2.79
N GLN A 32 3.84 -3.84 3.36
CA GLN A 32 3.45 -2.62 4.07
C GLN A 32 2.60 -1.66 3.21
N ALA A 33 2.79 -1.69 1.89
CA ALA A 33 1.98 -0.91 0.95
C ALA A 33 0.52 -1.38 0.94
N VAL A 34 0.29 -2.68 0.91
CA VAL A 34 -1.06 -3.28 0.92
C VAL A 34 -1.75 -3.07 2.27
N GLU A 35 -1.02 -3.18 3.38
CA GLU A 35 -1.56 -2.87 4.71
C GLU A 35 -1.98 -1.40 4.84
N LYS A 36 -1.15 -0.48 4.33
CA LYS A 36 -1.48 0.94 4.23
C LYS A 36 -2.69 1.17 3.33
N LEU A 37 -2.85 0.41 2.24
CA LEU A 37 -4.02 0.50 1.34
C LEU A 37 -5.30 0.07 2.05
N VAL A 38 -5.28 -1.08 2.72
CA VAL A 38 -6.44 -1.61 3.47
C VAL A 38 -6.83 -0.71 4.64
N SER A 39 -5.86 -0.10 5.32
CA SER A 39 -6.09 0.84 6.43
C SER A 39 -6.45 2.27 6.01
N GLY A 40 -6.49 2.56 4.70
CA GLY A 40 -6.75 3.90 4.18
C GLY A 40 -5.63 4.92 4.41
N LYS A 41 -4.44 4.47 4.85
CA LYS A 41 -3.26 5.30 5.14
C LYS A 41 -2.23 5.29 4.00
N TYR A 42 -2.58 4.73 2.85
CA TYR A 42 -1.67 4.68 1.70
C TYR A 42 -1.53 6.05 1.05
N ASN A 43 -0.29 6.51 0.94
CA ASN A 43 0.04 7.71 0.21
C ASN A 43 0.88 7.34 -1.02
N TYR A 44 0.33 7.60 -2.21
CA TYR A 44 1.06 7.38 -3.45
C TYR A 44 2.08 8.50 -3.64
N THR A 45 3.36 8.16 -3.53
CA THR A 45 4.46 9.07 -3.84
C THR A 45 4.94 8.83 -5.27
N LYS A 46 4.76 9.83 -6.15
CA LYS A 46 5.27 9.77 -7.52
C LYS A 46 6.80 9.74 -7.48
N TYR A 47 7.40 8.80 -8.21
CA TYR A 47 8.86 8.73 -8.32
C TYR A 47 9.42 10.06 -8.84
N ASN A 48 10.31 10.66 -8.07
CA ASN A 48 11.04 11.85 -8.44
C ASN A 48 12.52 11.65 -8.07
N PRO A 49 13.41 11.45 -9.07
CA PRO A 49 14.82 11.16 -8.82
C PRO A 49 15.57 12.33 -8.16
N LYS A 50 15.06 13.56 -8.28
CA LYS A 50 15.69 14.77 -7.72
C LYS A 50 15.33 15.05 -6.26
N SER A 51 14.29 14.41 -5.72
CA SER A 51 13.84 14.61 -4.32
C SER A 51 14.37 13.54 -3.37
N LYS A 52 15.09 12.54 -3.85
CA LYS A 52 15.53 11.35 -3.09
C LYS A 52 16.87 11.54 -2.35
N LYS A 53 17.14 12.75 -1.84
CA LYS A 53 18.35 13.06 -1.02
C LYS A 53 18.05 13.15 0.49
N ILE A 54 16.83 12.86 0.90
CA ILE A 54 16.37 12.91 2.29
C ILE A 54 15.54 11.63 2.48
N GLU A 55 15.62 10.94 3.62
CA GLU A 55 15.04 9.61 3.92
C GLU A 55 15.91 8.36 3.66
N SER A 56 17.23 8.49 3.57
CA SER A 56 18.15 7.35 3.76
C SER A 56 19.23 7.62 4.82
N SER A 57 18.90 8.39 5.85
CA SER A 57 19.83 8.70 6.95
C SER A 57 19.10 8.91 8.28
N THR A 58 18.27 7.94 8.68
CA THR A 58 17.92 7.75 10.09
C THR A 58 17.53 6.29 10.34
N GLU A 59 18.53 5.43 10.44
CA GLU A 59 18.51 4.28 11.34
C GLU A 59 19.83 4.36 12.11
N VAL A 60 19.75 4.71 13.41
CA VAL A 60 20.84 4.74 14.39
C VAL A 60 20.55 3.71 15.46
#